data_AF-A0A640TA41-F1
#
_entry.id   AF-A0A640TA41-F1
#
_cell.length_a   1.000
_cell.length_b   1.000
_cell.length_c   1.000
_cell.angle_alpha   90.00
_cell.angle_beta   90.00
_cell.angle_gamma   90.00
#
_symmetry.space_group_name_H-M   'P 1'
#
loop_
_entity.id
_entity.type
_entity.pdbx_description
1 polymer ?
#
loop_
_entity_poly.entity_id
_entity_poly.type
_entity_poly.pdbx_seq_one_letter_code
_entity_poly.pdbx_strand_id
1 'polypeptide(L)' 'MATVFTVLADSEADATADLTRLCELLGLQPLGAPSLVLGRGRWLARAAIAERSADVEQPA' A
#
# COMPACT_ATOMS: atom_id res chain seq x y z
N MET A 1 -5.40 14.21 -6.13
CA MET A 1 -4.90 12.96 -6.76
C MET A 1 -3.90 12.38 -5.78
N ALA A 2 -4.22 11.26 -5.12
CA ALA A 2 -3.38 10.70 -4.06
C ALA A 2 -2.16 9.97 -4.65
N THR A 3 -1.00 10.12 -4.01
CA THR A 3 0.23 9.39 -4.39
C THR A 3 0.13 7.94 -3.92
N VAL A 4 0.20 6.99 -4.85
CA VAL A 4 0.19 5.55 -4.56
C VAL A 4 1.55 4.96 -4.88
N PHE A 5 2.12 4.27 -3.90
CA PHE A 5 3.36 3.53 -4.01
C PHE A 5 3.05 2.06 -4.33
N THR A 6 3.87 1.46 -5.19
CA THR A 6 3.67 0.09 -5.65
C THR A 6 4.95 -0.71 -5.46
N VAL A 7 4.85 -1.89 -4.86
CA VAL A 7 5.94 -2.87 -4.72
C VAL A 7 5.66 -4.02 -5.67
N LEU A 8 6.68 -4.44 -6.41
CA LEU A 8 6.65 -5.62 -7.28
C LEU A 8 7.73 -6.59 -6.83
N ALA A 9 7.35 -7.83 -6.52
CA ALA A 9 8.28 -8.88 -6.11
C ALA A 9 7.94 -10.23 -6.77
N ASP A 10 8.84 -11.20 -6.67
CA ASP A 10 8.65 -12.52 -7.27
C ASP A 10 7.85 -13.47 -6.34
N SER A 11 7.66 -13.12 -5.06
CA SER A 11 6.85 -13.87 -4.09
C SER A 11 5.93 -12.98 -3.26
N GLU A 12 4.87 -13.57 -2.68
CA GLU A 12 3.96 -12.87 -1.76
C GLU A 12 4.67 -12.37 -0.51
N ALA A 13 5.58 -13.19 0.01
CA ALA A 13 6.35 -12.91 1.22
C ALA A 13 7.25 -11.68 1.00
N ASP A 14 7.97 -11.64 -0.12
CA ASP A 14 8.83 -10.50 -0.46
C ASP A 14 8.00 -9.23 -0.66
N ALA A 15 6.88 -9.32 -1.38
CA ALA A 15 5.99 -8.17 -1.57
C ALA A 15 5.43 -7.64 -0.24
N THR A 16 5.13 -8.53 0.70
CA THR A 16 4.65 -8.16 2.05
C THR A 16 5.75 -7.50 2.88
N ALA A 17 6.95 -8.07 2.89
CA ALA A 17 8.09 -7.56 3.65
C ALA A 17 8.51 -6.17 3.15
N ASP A 18 8.63 -6.02 1.83
CA ASP A 18 8.99 -4.75 1.18
C ASP A 18 7.90 -3.68 1.37
N LEU A 19 6.61 -4.05 1.27
CA LEU A 19 5.50 -3.14 1.57
C LEU A 19 5.55 -2.67 3.02
N THR A 20 5.74 -3.58 3.97
CA THR A 20 5.78 -3.27 5.41
C THR A 20 6.90 -2.28 5.70
N ARG A 21 8.10 -2.58 5.21
CA ARG A 21 9.27 -1.69 5.33
C ARG A 21 9.03 -0.33 4.70
N LEU A 22 8.40 -0.28 3.51
CA LEU A 22 8.09 0.97 2.83
C LEU A 22 7.10 1.82 3.64
N CYS A 23 6.06 1.19 4.19
CA CYS A 23 5.08 1.86 5.04
C CYS A 23 5.72 2.44 6.30
N GLU A 24 6.60 1.70 6.97
CA GLU A 24 7.33 2.16 8.16
C GLU A 24 8.23 3.36 7.86
N LEU A 25 8.96 3.32 6.74
CA LEU A 25 9.91 4.38 6.37
C LEU A 25 9.22 5.69 5.94
N LEU A 26 8.07 5.59 5.29
CA LEU A 26 7.40 6.73 4.66
C LEU A 26 6.09 7.12 5.34
N GLY A 27 5.70 6.45 6.43
CA GLY A 27 4.45 6.70 7.14
C GLY A 27 3.22 6.42 6.28
N LEU A 28 3.27 5.39 5.44
CA LEU A 28 2.19 5.01 4.53
C LEU A 28 1.24 4.00 5.19
N GLN A 29 0.09 3.83 4.57
CA GLN A 29 -0.86 2.77 4.91
C GLN A 29 -0.99 1.80 3.75
N PRO A 30 -0.93 0.48 4.00
CA PRO A 30 -1.18 -0.52 2.97
C PRO A 30 -2.64 -0.41 2.50
N LEU A 31 -2.84 -0.49 1.19
CA LEU A 31 -4.17 -0.46 0.57
C LEU A 31 -4.84 -1.84 0.50
N GLY A 32 -4.13 -2.87 0.94
CA GLY A 32 -4.58 -4.26 0.94
C GLY A 32 -3.42 -5.24 0.95
N ALA A 33 -3.76 -6.53 1.00
CA ALA A 33 -2.77 -7.61 0.87
C ALA A 33 -2.16 -7.63 -0.55
N PRO A 34 -0.92 -8.12 -0.71
CA PRO A 34 -0.34 -8.33 -2.03
C PRO A 34 -1.20 -9.25 -2.90
N SER A 35 -1.17 -9.03 -4.21
CA SER A 35 -1.95 -9.81 -5.17
C SER A 35 -1.09 -10.23 -6.37
N LEU A 36 -1.37 -11.40 -6.90
CA LEU A 36 -0.66 -11.92 -8.07
C LEU A 36 -1.06 -11.15 -9.33
N VAL A 37 -0.06 -10.62 -10.05
CA VAL A 37 -0.21 -10.01 -11.37
C VAL A 37 -0.24 -11.11 -12.42
N LEU A 38 -1.45 -11.41 -12.89
CA LEU A 38 -1.68 -12.39 -13.94
C LEU A 38 -0.86 -12.06 -15.20
N GLY A 39 -0.22 -13.08 -15.78
CA GLY A 39 0.61 -12.94 -16.99
C GLY A 39 2.05 -12.47 -16.75
N ARG A 40 2.43 -12.12 -15.52
CA ARG A 40 3.82 -11.74 -15.18
C ARG A 40 4.46 -12.56 -14.07
N GLY A 41 3.68 -13.39 -13.37
CA GLY A 41 4.20 -14.24 -12.28
C GLY A 41 4.77 -13.46 -11.10
N ARG A 42 4.39 -12.18 -10.96
CA ARG A 42 4.87 -11.27 -9.91
C ARG A 42 3.77 -10.90 -8.96
N TRP A 43 4.14 -10.60 -7.73
CA TRP A 43 3.27 -10.11 -6.68
C TRP A 43 3.32 -8.59 -6.61
N LEU A 44 2.15 -7.98 -6.44
CA LEU A 44 1.98 -6.54 -6.38
C LEU A 44 1.31 -6.14 -5.08
N ALA A 45 1.96 -5.24 -4.36
CA ALA A 45 1.44 -4.62 -3.15
C ALA A 45 1.36 -3.09 -3.32
N ARG A 46 0.42 -2.44 -2.64
CA ARG A 46 0.20 -0.98 -2.78
C ARG A 46 0.06 -0.33 -1.42
N ALA A 47 0.60 0.88 -1.30
CA ALA A 47 0.40 1.75 -0.14
C ALA A 47 0.13 3.18 -0.60
N ALA A 48 -0.58 3.94 0.22
CA ALA A 48 -0.77 5.38 0.01
C ALA A 48 -0.42 6.14 1.29
N ILE A 49 -0.19 7.44 1.16
CA ILE A 49 -0.11 8.32 2.33
C ILE A 49 -1.43 8.16 3.10
N ALA A 50 -1.36 7.99 4.41
CA ALA A 50 -2.53 8.09 5.25
C ALA A 50 -3.11 9.50 5.06
N GLU A 51 -4.14 9.65 4.23
CA GLU A 51 -4.92 10.87 4.24
C GLU A 51 -5.48 10.94 5.67
N ARG A 52 -5.02 11.91 6.46
CA ARG A 52 -5.65 12.22 7.74
C ARG A 52 -7.13 12.38 7.41
N SER A 53 -7.98 11.49 7.93
CA SER A 53 -9.43 11.58 7.75
C SER A 53 -9.86 13.01 8.09
N ALA A 54 -10.07 13.84 7.08
CA ALA A 54 -10.75 15.09 7.22
C ALA A 54 -12.23 14.79 6.98
N ASP A 55 -13.07 15.28 7.89
CA ASP A 55 -14.53 15.10 8.02
C ASP A 55 -14.93 13.78 8.74
N VAL A 56 -15.47 13.80 9.96
CA VAL A 56 -16.69 14.52 10.38
C VAL A 56 -16.50 15.22 11.74
N GLU A 57 -16.40 16.55 11.71
CA GLU A 57 -16.92 17.40 12.79
C GLU A 57 -18.12 18.14 12.19
N GLN A 58 -19.33 17.64 12.46
CA GLN A 58 -20.57 18.30 12.09
C GLN A 58 -21.05 19.11 13.31
N PRO A 59 -21.02 20.46 13.28
CA PRO A 59 -21.62 21.27 14.32
C PRO A 59 -23.13 21.43 14.05
N ALA A 60 -23.94 21.28 15.09
CA ALA A 60 -25.28 21.85 15.22
C ALA A 60 -25.45 22.38 16.65
#